data_AF-A0A9X9LJJ8-F1
#
_entry.id   AF-A0A9X9LJJ8-F1
#
_cell.length_a   1.000
_cell.length_b   1.000
_cell.length_c   1.000
_cell.angle_alpha   90.00
_cell.angle_beta   90.00
_cell.angle_gamma   90.00
#
_symmetry.space_group_name_H-M   'P 1'
#
loop_
_entity.id
_entity.type
_entity.pdbx_description
1 polymer ?
#
loop_
_entity_poly.entity_id
_entity_poly.type
_entity_poly.pdbx_seq_one_letter_code
_entity_poly.pdbx_strand_id
1 'polypeptide(L)'
;YNLFNGYTSGKEQQTAYNTLLDLGSPTLHRVLYHYNQHYESFGEFTWRCEDELGPRKAGLILSQLGDLSSWCNGLLQEPKISLRRGSLKYLGCRYSEIKPYGLDWSELSRDLRKTCEEQTLSVPYNDYGDSKDI
;
A
#
# COMPACT_ATOMS: atom_id res chain seq x y z
N TYR A 1 -3.54 -13.05 16.29
CA TYR A 1 -4.39 -13.70 17.30
C TYR A 1 -3.64 -14.78 18.07
N ASN A 2 -3.17 -15.87 17.44
CA ASN A 2 -2.52 -16.97 18.17
C ASN A 2 -1.36 -16.54 19.09
N LEU A 3 -0.50 -15.61 18.65
CA LEU A 3 0.57 -15.07 19.50
C LEU A 3 0.08 -14.26 20.70
N PHE A 4 -1.10 -13.63 20.60
CA PHE A 4 -1.73 -12.90 21.71
C PHE A 4 -2.44 -13.87 22.66
N ASN A 5 -3.06 -14.93 22.13
CA ASN A 5 -3.72 -15.95 22.94
C ASN A 5 -2.74 -16.94 23.61
N GLY A 6 -1.49 -17.00 23.16
CA GLY A 6 -0.45 -17.89 23.69
C GLY A 6 -0.03 -17.57 25.12
N TYR A 7 -0.44 -16.41 25.68
CA TYR A 7 -0.22 -15.93 27.04
C TYR A 7 1.03 -16.52 27.70
N THR A 8 2.23 -15.96 27.44
CA THR A 8 3.39 -15.82 28.39
C THR A 8 4.79 -15.75 27.76
N SER A 9 5.00 -15.87 26.44
CA SER A 9 6.38 -15.82 25.90
C SER A 9 6.79 -14.42 25.45
N GLY A 10 7.82 -13.85 26.10
CA GLY A 10 8.43 -12.59 25.64
C GLY A 10 8.99 -12.66 24.21
N LYS A 11 9.31 -13.88 23.72
CA LYS A 11 9.69 -14.08 22.31
C LYS A 11 8.49 -13.91 21.38
N GLU A 12 7.33 -14.46 21.74
CA GLU A 12 6.10 -14.34 20.94
C GLU A 12 5.64 -12.88 20.86
N GLN A 13 5.71 -12.16 21.98
CA GLN A 13 5.44 -10.71 22.02
C GLN A 13 6.39 -9.94 21.11
N GLN A 14 7.70 -10.24 21.15
CA GLN A 14 8.67 -9.57 20.31
C GLN A 14 8.50 -9.91 18.82
N THR A 15 8.16 -11.16 18.50
CA THR A 15 7.84 -11.58 17.13
C THR A 15 6.59 -10.87 16.63
N ALA A 16 5.51 -10.83 17.41
CA ALA A 16 4.28 -10.12 17.05
C ALA A 16 4.55 -8.63 16.82
N TYR A 17 5.30 -7.99 17.71
CA TYR A 17 5.69 -6.58 17.57
C TYR A 17 6.48 -6.33 16.29
N ASN A 18 7.55 -7.10 16.03
CA ASN A 18 8.38 -6.91 14.84
C ASN A 18 7.58 -7.12 13.57
N THR A 19 6.80 -8.21 13.50
CA THR A 19 5.97 -8.50 12.33
C THR A 19 4.99 -7.37 12.05
N LEU A 20 4.29 -6.85 13.07
CA LEU A 20 3.33 -5.76 12.89
C LEU A 20 4.00 -4.42 12.54
N LEU A 21 5.18 -4.15 13.09
CA LEU A 21 5.93 -2.93 12.80
C LEU A 21 6.51 -2.92 11.38
N ASP A 22 6.92 -4.09 10.88
CA ASP A 22 7.45 -4.27 9.52
C ASP A 22 6.35 -4.18 8.44
N LEU A 23 5.08 -4.25 8.84
CA LEU A 23 3.97 -3.99 7.91
C LEU A 23 3.94 -2.50 7.55
N GLY A 24 3.64 -2.21 6.28
CA GLY A 24 3.25 -0.86 5.90
C GLY A 24 1.84 -0.52 6.39
N SER A 25 1.56 0.78 6.53
CA SER A 25 0.24 1.29 6.97
C SER A 25 -0.97 0.63 6.27
N PRO A 26 -1.02 0.47 4.92
CA PRO A 26 -2.15 -0.18 4.27
C PRO A 26 -2.35 -1.64 4.69
N THR A 27 -1.25 -2.38 4.88
CA THR A 27 -1.31 -3.79 5.28
C THR A 27 -1.73 -3.92 6.74
N LEU A 28 -1.26 -3.02 7.61
CA LEU A 28 -1.68 -2.99 9.02
C LEU A 28 -3.18 -2.72 9.16
N HIS A 29 -3.73 -1.80 8.37
CA HIS A 29 -5.19 -1.56 8.28
C HIS A 29 -5.95 -2.83 7.88
N ARG A 30 -5.42 -3.63 6.92
CA ARG A 30 -6.01 -4.91 6.55
C ARG A 30 -5.94 -5.96 7.66
N VAL A 31 -4.84 -6.02 8.39
CA VAL A 31 -4.72 -6.91 9.55
C VAL A 31 -5.72 -6.53 10.63
N LEU A 32 -5.88 -5.23 10.93
CA LEU A 32 -6.87 -4.74 11.88
C LEU A 32 -8.29 -5.15 11.45
N TYR A 33 -8.66 -4.92 10.19
CA TYR A 33 -9.96 -5.31 9.65
C TYR A 33 -10.23 -6.81 9.86
N HIS A 34 -9.32 -7.67 9.39
CA HIS A 34 -9.50 -9.12 9.51
C HIS A 34 -9.45 -9.61 10.96
N TYR A 35 -8.61 -8.99 11.80
CA TYR A 35 -8.55 -9.34 13.21
C TYR A 35 -9.88 -9.07 13.89
N ASN A 36 -10.44 -7.87 13.74
CA ASN A 36 -11.70 -7.52 14.39
C ASN A 36 -12.88 -8.33 13.84
N GLN A 37 -12.93 -8.58 12.52
CA GLN A 37 -13.94 -9.45 11.91
C GLN A 37 -14.02 -10.84 12.55
N HIS A 38 -12.89 -11.40 13.04
CA HIS A 38 -12.85 -12.76 13.58
C HIS A 38 -12.73 -12.83 15.11
N TYR A 39 -12.15 -11.82 15.75
CA TYR A 39 -11.69 -11.91 17.14
C TYR A 39 -12.09 -10.72 18.02
N GLU A 40 -12.89 -9.77 17.51
CA GLU A 40 -13.34 -8.60 18.27
C GLU A 40 -14.10 -8.99 19.56
N SER A 41 -14.84 -10.10 19.55
CA SER A 41 -15.51 -10.64 20.74
C SER A 41 -14.56 -10.96 21.89
N PHE A 42 -13.27 -11.15 21.61
CA PHE A 42 -12.21 -11.41 22.59
C PHE A 42 -11.38 -10.16 22.89
N GLY A 43 -11.77 -8.99 22.39
CA GLY A 43 -11.06 -7.73 22.49
C GLY A 43 -10.60 -7.23 21.12
N GLU A 44 -10.92 -5.98 20.81
CA GLU A 44 -10.51 -5.30 19.59
C GLU A 44 -8.98 -5.29 19.42
N PHE A 45 -8.51 -5.28 18.18
CA PHE A 45 -7.10 -5.35 17.82
C PHE A 45 -6.22 -4.29 18.52
N THR A 46 -6.70 -3.05 18.57
CA THR A 46 -5.98 -1.92 19.21
C THR A 46 -5.79 -2.16 20.70
N TRP A 47 -6.88 -2.52 21.38
CA TRP A 47 -6.88 -2.84 22.80
C TRP A 47 -6.00 -4.06 23.10
N ARG A 48 -6.09 -5.11 22.27
CA ARG A 48 -5.27 -6.33 22.40
C ARG A 48 -3.79 -6.07 22.15
N CYS A 49 -3.43 -5.19 21.22
CA CYS A 49 -2.05 -4.79 21.02
C CYS A 49 -1.49 -4.10 22.28
N GLU A 50 -2.28 -3.22 22.90
CA GLU A 50 -1.86 -2.52 24.11
C GLU A 50 -1.74 -3.46 25.32
N ASP A 51 -2.69 -4.38 25.51
CA ASP A 51 -2.68 -5.36 26.60
C ASP A 51 -1.47 -6.32 26.49
N GLU A 52 -1.21 -6.86 25.31
CA GLU A 52 -0.19 -7.91 25.13
C GLU A 52 1.23 -7.37 24.90
N LEU A 53 1.38 -6.17 24.32
CA LEU A 53 2.68 -5.58 23.98
C LEU A 53 3.05 -4.39 24.87
N GLY A 54 2.08 -3.84 25.60
CA GLY A 54 2.23 -2.62 26.38
C GLY A 54 2.09 -1.33 25.55
N PRO A 55 1.79 -0.20 26.23
CA PRO A 55 1.38 1.04 25.58
C PRO A 55 2.42 1.62 24.62
N ARG A 56 3.71 1.46 24.93
CA ARG A 56 4.79 2.01 24.09
C ARG A 56 4.93 1.27 22.77
N LYS A 57 4.90 -0.06 22.80
CA LYS A 57 5.02 -0.89 21.58
C LYS A 57 3.76 -0.79 20.74
N ALA A 58 2.59 -0.87 21.38
CA ALA A 58 1.32 -0.68 20.72
C ALA A 58 1.22 0.72 20.07
N GLY A 59 1.59 1.78 20.79
CA GLY A 59 1.56 3.15 20.27
C GLY A 59 2.36 3.34 18.97
N LEU A 60 3.52 2.70 18.84
CA LEU A 60 4.34 2.75 17.62
C LEU A 60 3.70 2.02 16.43
N ILE A 61 3.03 0.89 16.68
CA ILE A 61 2.28 0.17 15.65
C ILE A 61 1.05 1.00 15.26
N LEU A 62 0.28 1.44 16.26
CA LEU A 62 -0.98 2.14 16.05
C LEU A 62 -0.79 3.53 15.43
N SER A 63 0.35 4.19 15.64
CA SER A 63 0.64 5.46 14.94
C SER A 63 0.66 5.30 13.42
N GLN A 64 1.05 4.13 12.90
CA GLN A 64 1.05 3.87 11.46
C GLN A 64 -0.37 3.83 10.87
N LEU A 65 -1.40 3.58 11.69
CA LEU A 65 -2.78 3.63 11.24
C LEU A 65 -3.21 5.06 10.88
N GLY A 66 -2.54 6.09 11.42
CA GLY A 66 -2.82 7.50 11.14
C GLY A 66 -2.30 7.99 9.78
N ASP A 67 -1.40 7.26 9.13
CA ASP A 67 -0.73 7.70 7.88
C ASP A 67 -1.61 7.51 6.63
N LEU A 68 -2.75 6.83 6.76
CA LEU A 68 -3.60 6.46 5.63
C LEU A 68 -4.73 7.48 5.41
N SER A 69 -5.01 7.81 4.15
CA SER A 69 -6.16 8.66 3.83
C SER A 69 -7.49 7.97 4.19
N SER A 70 -8.50 8.78 4.51
CA SER A 70 -9.85 8.27 4.82
C SER A 70 -10.46 7.47 3.67
N TRP A 71 -10.16 7.85 2.43
CA TRP A 71 -10.61 7.14 1.23
C TRP A 71 -9.99 5.74 1.13
N CYS A 72 -8.66 5.63 1.30
CA CYS A 72 -8.00 4.32 1.33
C CYS A 72 -8.50 3.47 2.50
N ASN A 73 -8.77 4.08 3.66
CA ASN A 73 -9.28 3.34 4.83
C ASN A 73 -10.62 2.68 4.50
N GLY A 74 -11.54 3.41 3.87
CA GLY A 74 -12.81 2.86 3.41
C GLY A 74 -12.63 1.68 2.45
N LEU A 75 -11.76 1.81 1.45
CA LEU A 75 -11.49 0.72 0.49
C LEU A 75 -10.85 -0.52 1.15
N LEU A 76 -10.00 -0.32 2.15
CA LEU A 76 -9.36 -1.42 2.87
C LEU A 76 -10.31 -2.16 3.82
N GLN A 77 -11.55 -1.70 4.00
CA GLN A 77 -12.60 -2.40 4.76
C GLN A 77 -13.47 -3.32 3.89
N GLU A 78 -13.21 -3.39 2.57
CA GLU A 78 -13.92 -4.28 1.67
C GLU A 78 -13.64 -5.76 1.97
N PRO A 79 -14.62 -6.67 1.84
CA PRO A 79 -14.47 -8.07 2.27
C PRO A 79 -13.35 -8.79 1.53
N LYS A 80 -13.11 -8.43 0.27
CA LYS A 80 -12.10 -9.01 -0.59
C LYS A 80 -11.36 -7.92 -1.35
N ILE A 81 -10.05 -8.11 -1.47
CA ILE A 81 -9.18 -7.29 -2.30
C ILE A 81 -8.34 -8.24 -3.15
N SER A 82 -8.40 -8.05 -4.46
CA SER A 82 -7.64 -8.86 -5.42
C SER A 82 -6.64 -7.98 -6.17
N LEU A 83 -5.51 -8.54 -6.57
CA LEU A 83 -4.55 -7.84 -7.42
C LEU A 83 -4.88 -8.13 -8.89
N ARG A 84 -5.26 -7.09 -9.64
CA ARG A 84 -5.44 -7.16 -11.09
C ARG A 84 -4.31 -6.41 -11.79
N ARG A 85 -4.14 -6.66 -13.10
CA ARG A 85 -3.16 -5.96 -13.94
C ARG A 85 -3.86 -5.40 -15.17
N GLY A 86 -3.77 -4.10 -15.36
CA GLY A 86 -4.20 -3.41 -16.57
C GLY A 86 -3.03 -3.25 -17.53
N SER A 87 -3.34 -3.17 -18.82
CA SER A 87 -2.38 -2.85 -19.87
C SER A 87 -2.71 -1.48 -20.43
N LEU A 88 -1.83 -0.51 -20.22
CA LEU A 88 -1.99 0.85 -20.72
C LEU A 88 -1.01 1.12 -21.84
N LYS A 89 -1.52 1.56 -22.99
CA LYS A 89 -0.69 2.02 -24.09
C LYS A 89 -0.33 3.49 -23.88
N TYR A 90 0.94 3.85 -24.08
CA TYR A 90 1.42 5.22 -23.99
C TYR A 90 2.43 5.51 -25.09
N LEU A 91 2.57 6.78 -25.44
CA LEU A 91 3.50 7.21 -26.49
C LEU A 91 4.84 7.61 -25.86
N GLY A 92 5.89 6.85 -26.14
CA GLY A 92 7.26 7.17 -25.74
C GLY A 92 7.96 7.95 -26.84
N CYS A 93 8.09 9.27 -26.69
CA CYS A 93 8.79 10.11 -27.66
C CYS A 93 10.24 10.37 -27.23
N ARG A 94 11.18 10.18 -28.16
CA ARG A 94 12.58 10.57 -28.00
C ARG A 94 12.94 11.59 -29.07
N TYR A 95 13.77 12.56 -28.71
CA TYR A 95 14.38 13.46 -29.68
C TYR A 95 15.41 12.67 -30.48
N SER A 96 15.32 12.71 -31.81
CA SER A 96 16.28 12.02 -32.69
C SER A 96 17.59 12.79 -32.82
N GLU A 97 17.62 14.06 -32.42
CA GLU A 97 18.77 14.95 -32.50
C GLU A 97 19.21 15.42 -31.11
N ILE A 98 20.52 15.49 -30.89
CA ILE A 98 21.10 16.05 -29.65
C ILE A 98 20.85 17.56 -29.70
N LYS A 99 20.17 18.10 -28.68
CA LYS A 99 19.98 19.54 -28.54
C LYS A 99 21.35 20.22 -28.49
N PRO A 100 21.69 21.18 -29.38
CA PRO A 100 22.92 21.94 -29.27
C PRO A 100 22.99 22.59 -27.89
N TYR A 101 24.16 22.55 -27.26
CA TYR A 101 24.39 23.27 -26.01
C TYR A 101 24.44 24.78 -26.33
N GLY A 102 23.29 25.44 -26.26
CA GLY A 102 23.15 26.89 -26.45
C GLY A 102 21.69 27.31 -26.40
N LEU A 103 21.36 28.28 -25.55
CA LEU A 103 20.01 28.88 -25.50
C LEU A 103 19.92 29.94 -26.60
N ASP A 104 19.73 29.51 -27.85
CA ASP A 104 19.25 30.37 -28.92
C ASP A 104 17.72 30.22 -29.06
N TRP A 105 16.98 31.31 -28.92
CA TRP A 105 15.51 31.31 -29.01
C TRP A 105 15.01 30.91 -30.41
N SER A 106 15.84 31.08 -31.45
CA SER A 106 15.61 30.60 -32.82
C SER A 106 15.58 29.08 -32.93
N GLU A 107 16.31 28.36 -32.08
CA GLU A 107 16.37 26.89 -32.10
C GLU A 107 15.19 26.24 -31.37
N LEU A 108 14.49 27.00 -30.52
CA LEU A 108 13.25 26.53 -29.89
C LEU A 108 12.07 26.43 -30.88
N SER A 109 12.12 27.17 -32.00
CA SER A 109 11.09 27.16 -33.06
C SER A 109 11.38 26.15 -34.17
N ARG A 110 12.55 25.50 -34.18
CA ARG A 110 12.82 24.39 -35.10
C ARG A 110 11.92 23.21 -34.75
N ASP A 111 11.25 22.67 -35.76
CA ASP A 111 10.57 21.37 -35.70
C ASP A 111 11.60 20.28 -35.40
N LEU A 112 11.89 20.09 -34.10
CA LEU A 112 12.73 19.03 -33.60
C LEU A 112 12.08 17.70 -33.99
N ARG A 113 12.78 16.93 -34.83
CA ARG A 113 12.34 15.59 -35.19
C ARG A 113 12.24 14.73 -33.92
N LYS A 114 11.05 14.22 -33.67
CA LYS A 114 10.73 13.32 -32.57
C LYS A 114 10.36 11.97 -33.17
N THR A 115 11.02 10.93 -32.70
CA THR A 115 10.62 9.55 -32.96
C THR A 115 9.75 9.11 -31.79
N CYS A 116 8.47 8.87 -32.06
CA CYS A 116 7.50 8.46 -31.07
C CYS A 116 7.08 7.02 -31.36
N GLU A 117 7.17 6.17 -30.34
CA GLU A 117 6.78 4.76 -30.43
C GLU A 117 5.67 4.46 -29.43
N GLU A 118 4.69 3.65 -29.83
CA GLU A 118 3.69 3.12 -28.91
C GLU A 118 4.35 2.08 -28.01
N GLN A 119 4.25 2.29 -26.71
CA GLN A 119 4.76 1.40 -25.67
C GLN A 119 3.60 0.93 -24.79
N THR A 120 3.78 -0.20 -24.13
CA THR A 120 2.77 -0.79 -23.25
C THR A 120 3.29 -0.89 -21.83
N LEU A 121 2.53 -0.36 -20.88
CA LEU A 121 2.80 -0.42 -19.45
C LEU A 121 1.81 -1.35 -18.76
N SER A 122 2.32 -2.37 -18.08
CA SER A 122 1.52 -3.21 -17.17
C SER A 122 1.39 -2.51 -15.83
N VAL A 123 0.18 -2.08 -15.49
CA VAL A 123 -0.11 -1.39 -14.21
C VAL A 123 -0.87 -2.32 -13.27
N PRO A 124 -0.27 -2.74 -12.13
CA PRO A 124 -1.00 -3.44 -11.10
C PRO A 124 -1.98 -2.49 -10.39
N TYR A 125 -3.19 -2.96 -10.10
CA TYR A 125 -4.16 -2.22 -9.31
C TYR A 125 -4.95 -3.16 -8.40
N ASN A 126 -5.41 -2.62 -7.27
CA ASN A 126 -6.29 -3.34 -6.35
C ASN A 126 -7.72 -3.28 -6.87
N ASP A 127 -8.35 -4.44 -6.90
CA ASP A 127 -9.76 -4.66 -7.21
C ASP A 127 -10.49 -4.96 -5.90
N TYR A 128 -11.46 -4.12 -5.55
CA TYR A 128 -12.10 -4.10 -4.24
C TYR A 128 -13.54 -4.59 -4.33
N GLY A 129 -13.95 -5.41 -3.35
CA GLY A 129 -15.30 -5.95 -3.26
C GLY A 129 -15.42 -7.37 -3.79
N ASP A 130 -16.63 -7.90 -3.71
CA ASP A 130 -16.97 -9.24 -4.20
C ASP A 130 -17.54 -9.10 -5.62
N SER A 131 -16.65 -9.02 -6.61
CA SER A 131 -17.05 -9.21 -7.99
C SER A 131 -17.57 -10.65 -8.13
N LYS A 132 -18.87 -10.84 -7.90
CA LYS A 132 -19.60 -11.89 -8.60
C LYS A 132 -19.41 -11.57 -10.07
N ASP A 133 -18.52 -12.29 -10.74
CA ASP A 133 -18.52 -12.36 -12.19
C ASP A 133 -19.97 -12.73 -12.60
N ILE A 134 -20.73 -11.74 -13.09
CA ILE A 134 -22.06 -11.93 -13.71
C ILE A 134 -21.83 -12.34 -15.15
#